data_AF-A0A832QBE4-F1
#
_entry.id   AF-A0A832QBE4-F1
#
_cell.length_a   1.000
_cell.length_b   1.000
_cell.length_c   1.000
_cell.angle_alpha   90.00
_cell.angle_beta   90.00
_cell.angle_gamma   90.00
#
_symmetry.space_group_name_H-M   'P 1'
#
loop_
_entity.id
_entity.type
_entity.pdbx_description
1 polymer ?
#
loop_
_entity_poly.entity_id
_entity_poly.type
_entity_poly.pdbx_seq_one_letter_code
_entity_poly.pdbx_strand_id
1 'polypeptide(L)' 'MSKQFTITFAGDTSLGMYYLTKPKRQKQLERLLKDPMSFFRGLKGAIKGSDYFILNLETVLANNPKSIHENKSYQN' A
#
# COMPACT_ATOMS: atom_id res chain seq x y z
N MET A 1 36.95 -10.38 -3.18
CA MET A 1 36.01 -9.94 -2.12
C MET A 1 34.59 -10.19 -2.61
N SER A 2 33.70 -10.75 -1.79
CA SER A 2 32.28 -10.90 -2.14
C SER A 2 31.57 -9.56 -2.04
N LYS A 3 30.74 -9.22 -3.04
CA LYS A 3 29.91 -8.01 -3.01
C LYS A 3 28.74 -8.21 -2.04
N GLN A 4 28.55 -7.28 -1.11
CA GLN A 4 27.39 -7.26 -0.21
C GLN A 4 26.22 -6.56 -0.91
N PHE A 5 25.00 -7.06 -0.67
CA PHE A 5 23.76 -6.46 -1.16
C PHE A 5 22.78 -6.26 0.00
N THR A 6 22.07 -5.14 -0.03
CA THR A 6 20.98 -4.82 0.89
C THR A 6 19.65 -4.92 0.15
N ILE A 7 18.79 -5.85 0.58
CA ILE A 7 17.46 -6.06 -0.01
C ILE A 7 16.41 -5.68 1.03
N THR A 8 15.48 -4.81 0.66
CA THR A 8 14.33 -4.45 1.50
C THR A 8 13.07 -5.09 0.97
N PHE A 9 12.41 -5.86 1.82
CA PHE A 9 11.08 -6.41 1.57
C PHE A 9 10.03 -5.59 2.32
N ALA A 10 8.99 -5.16 1.61
CA ALA A 10 7.79 -4.55 2.17
C ALA A 10 6.55 -5.32 1.70
N GLY A 11 5.50 -5.36 2.51
CA GLY A 11 4.34 -6.18 2.20
C GLY A 11 3.11 -5.86 3.03
N ASP A 12 2.05 -6.62 2.78
CA ASP A 12 0.65 -6.39 3.16
C ASP A 12 0.16 -4.97 2.84
N THR A 13 0.67 -4.42 1.72
CA THR A 13 0.20 -3.13 1.26
C THR A 13 -1.08 -3.34 0.45
N SER A 14 -2.22 -3.17 1.11
CA SER A 14 -3.50 -3.03 0.44
C SER A 14 -3.94 -1.57 0.39
N LEU A 15 -4.18 -1.06 -0.81
CA LEU A 15 -4.81 0.25 -1.04
C LEU A 15 -6.31 0.11 -1.29
N GLY A 16 -6.96 -0.83 -0.58
CA GLY A 16 -8.39 -1.05 -0.72
C GLY A 16 -9.18 0.15 -0.23
N MET A 17 -9.91 0.81 -1.13
CA MET A 17 -10.81 1.93 -0.80
C MET A 17 -11.73 1.58 0.37
N TYR A 18 -12.22 0.33 0.41
CA TYR A 18 -13.03 -0.24 1.49
C TYR A 18 -12.48 0.03 2.90
N TYR A 19 -11.18 -0.16 3.11
CA TYR A 19 -10.57 0.03 4.44
C TYR A 19 -10.35 1.51 4.77
N LEU A 20 -10.06 2.33 3.76
CA LEU A 20 -9.81 3.75 3.91
C LEU A 20 -11.09 4.56 4.13
N THR A 21 -12.24 4.07 3.64
CA THR A 21 -13.55 4.68 3.85
C THR A 21 -14.14 4.44 5.24
N LYS A 22 -13.51 3.60 6.08
CA LYS A 22 -13.97 3.38 7.47
C LYS A 22 -13.74 4.66 8.31
N PRO A 23 -14.63 5.01 9.27
CA PRO A 23 -14.57 6.30 9.99
C PRO A 23 -13.22 6.60 10.68
N LYS A 24 -12.54 5.57 11.17
CA LYS A 24 -11.24 5.70 11.86
C LYS A 24 -10.05 6.01 10.93
N ARG A 25 -10.28 6.05 9.60
CA ARG A 25 -9.24 6.18 8.57
C ARG A 25 -9.37 7.45 7.72
N GLN A 26 -10.21 8.40 8.14
CA GLN A 26 -10.51 9.62 7.39
C GLN A 26 -9.25 10.41 7.00
N LYS A 27 -8.26 10.51 7.90
CA LYS A 27 -6.99 11.20 7.63
C LYS A 27 -6.16 10.50 6.57
N GLN A 28 -6.12 9.17 6.57
CA GLN A 28 -5.38 8.37 5.58
C GLN A 28 -6.05 8.45 4.22
N LEU A 29 -7.38 8.43 4.18
CA LEU A 29 -8.17 8.65 2.97
C LEU A 29 -7.95 10.06 2.41
N GLU A 30 -8.03 11.09 3.26
CA GLU A 30 -7.79 12.48 2.86
C GLU A 30 -6.37 12.67 2.33
N ARG A 31 -5.36 12.11 3.02
CA ARG A 31 -3.97 12.11 2.55
C ARG A 31 -3.85 11.42 1.19
N LEU A 32 -4.48 10.27 0.99
CA LEU A 32 -4.44 9.55 -0.29
C LEU A 32 -5.07 10.37 -1.42
N LEU A 33 -6.19 11.04 -1.17
CA LEU A 33 -6.91 11.82 -2.18
C LEU A 33 -6.24 13.15 -2.52
N LYS A 34 -5.68 13.85 -1.52
CA LYS A 34 -5.09 15.19 -1.70
C LYS A 34 -3.60 15.17 -2.06
N ASP A 35 -2.84 14.23 -1.50
CA ASP A 35 -1.39 14.13 -1.69
C ASP A 35 -0.92 12.67 -1.58
N PRO A 36 -1.24 11.82 -2.58
CA PRO A 36 -0.87 10.40 -2.56
C PRO A 36 0.65 10.21 -2.43
N MET A 37 1.43 11.12 -3.02
CA MET A 37 2.89 11.08 -3.03
C MET A 37 3.53 11.23 -1.64
N SER A 38 2.82 11.80 -0.66
CA SER A 38 3.28 11.85 0.74
C SER A 38 3.67 10.49 1.32
N PHE A 39 2.99 9.41 0.91
CA PHE A 39 3.33 8.06 1.33
C PHE A 39 4.74 7.67 0.87
N PHE A 40 5.01 7.85 -0.43
CA PHE A 40 6.31 7.51 -1.02
C PHE A 40 7.43 8.41 -0.50
N ARG A 41 7.14 9.68 -0.20
CA ARG A 41 8.11 10.58 0.45
C ARG A 41 8.50 10.10 1.85
N GLY A 42 7.53 9.63 2.64
CA GLY A 42 7.80 8.99 3.93
C GLY A 42 8.57 7.68 3.80
N LEU A 43 8.19 6.85 2.83
CA LEU A 43 8.83 5.55 2.56
C LEU A 43 10.29 5.71 2.11
N LYS A 44 10.62 6.81 1.43
CA LYS A 44 11.97 7.09 0.90
C LYS A 44 13.07 6.93 1.95
N GLY A 45 12.79 7.27 3.21
CA GLY A 45 13.74 7.09 4.31
C GLY A 45 14.02 5.62 4.63
N ALA A 46 12.98 4.78 4.63
CA ALA A 46 13.06 3.37 4.99
C ALA A 46 13.73 2.51 3.91
N ILE A 47 13.70 2.94 2.65
CA ILE A 47 14.35 2.25 1.52
C ILE A 47 15.70 2.86 1.15
N LYS A 48 16.18 3.84 1.93
CA LYS A 48 17.44 4.53 1.64
C LYS A 48 18.61 3.58 1.91
N GLY A 49 19.43 3.35 0.90
CA GLY A 49 20.61 2.47 1.00
C GLY A 49 20.34 1.02 0.60
N SER A 50 19.11 0.68 0.23
CA SER A 50 18.78 -0.62 -0.35
C SER A 50 19.25 -0.67 -1.81
N ASP A 51 19.90 -1.77 -2.19
CA ASP A 51 20.20 -2.07 -3.59
C ASP A 51 18.95 -2.54 -4.33
N TYR A 52 18.06 -3.23 -3.62
CA TYR A 52 16.80 -3.74 -4.14
C TYR A 52 15.65 -3.48 -3.18
N PHE A 53 14.49 -3.14 -3.73
CA PHE A 53 13.24 -2.97 -3.00
C PHE A 53 12.15 -3.84 -3.61
N ILE A 54 11.58 -4.74 -2.83
CA ILE A 54 10.53 -5.68 -3.24
C ILE A 54 9.28 -5.37 -2.42
N LEU A 55 8.17 -5.07 -3.09
CA LEU A 55 6.90 -4.72 -2.47
C LEU A 55 5.82 -5.73 -2.86
N ASN A 56 5.22 -6.40 -1.85
CA ASN A 56 3.94 -7.07 -2.03
C ASN A 56 2.81 -6.04 -2.00
N LEU A 57 2.27 -5.73 -3.19
CA LEU A 57 1.16 -4.79 -3.39
C LEU A 57 -0.12 -5.57 -3.70
N GLU A 58 -0.99 -5.70 -2.71
CA GLU A 58 -2.27 -6.40 -2.79
C GLU A 58 -3.39 -5.40 -3.09
N THR A 59 -3.55 -5.06 -4.37
CA THR A 59 -4.58 -4.09 -4.80
C THR A 59 -5.23 -4.44 -6.13
N VAL A 60 -6.37 -3.81 -6.40
CA VAL A 60 -7.12 -3.97 -7.65
C VAL A 60 -6.98 -2.69 -8.46
N LEU A 61 -6.27 -2.77 -9.60
CA LEU A 61 -6.02 -1.63 -10.50
C LEU A 61 -7.06 -1.50 -11.64
N ALA A 62 -8.24 -2.09 -11.47
CA ALA A 62 -9.29 -2.06 -12.48
C ALA A 62 -10.23 -0.86 -12.30
N ASN A 63 -10.63 -0.25 -13.41
CA ASN A 63 -11.76 0.69 -13.42
C ASN A 63 -13.05 -0.13 -13.33
N ASN A 64 -13.84 0.07 -12.28
CA ASN A 64 -15.04 -0.71 -11.95
C ASN A 64 -14.79 -2.22 -11.84
N PRO A 65 -14.01 -2.68 -10.84
CA PRO A 65 -13.82 -4.11 -10.64
C PRO A 65 -15.17 -4.76 -10.34
N LYS A 66 -15.47 -5.86 -11.05
CA LYS A 66 -16.64 -6.68 -10.71
C LYS A 66 -16.42 -7.25 -9.30
N SER A 67 -17.39 -7.05 -8.41
CA SER A 67 -17.40 -7.73 -7.12
C SER A 67 -17.54 -9.23 -7.37
N ILE A 68 -16.54 -10.00 -6.95
CA ILE A 68 -16.54 -11.48 -7.09
C ILE A 68 -17.25 -12.11 -5.88
N HIS A 69 -17.63 -11.29 -4.87
CA HIS A 69 -18.15 -11.76 -3.60
C HIS A 69 -19.31 -10.88 -3.13
N GLU A 70 -20.51 -11.14 -3.63
CA GLU A 70 -21.73 -10.45 -3.21
C GLU A 70 -22.05 -10.65 -1.71
N ASN A 71 -21.51 -11.71 -1.09
CA ASN A 71 -21.82 -12.12 0.30
C ASN A 71 -20.62 -12.10 1.26
N LYS A 72 -19.46 -11.54 0.89
CA LYS A 72 -18.35 -11.41 1.86
C LYS A 72 -18.54 -10.17 2.72
N SER A 73 -18.93 -10.37 3.97
CA SER A 73 -18.76 -9.39 5.04
C SER A 73 -17.32 -9.44 5.53
N TYR A 74 -16.58 -8.34 5.37
CA TYR A 74 -15.31 -8.17 6.06
C TYR A 74 -15.61 -7.91 7.54
N GLN A 75 -15.30 -8.89 8.41
CA GLN A 75 -15.43 -8.69 9.84
C GLN A 75 -14.52 -7.53 10.29
N ASN A 76 -15.03 -6.71 11.22
CA ASN A 76 -14.42 -5.45 11.65
C ASN A 76 -13.19 -5.64 12.54
#